data_AF-A0A0W0S6T4-F1
#
_entry.id   AF-A0A0W0S6T4-F1
#
_cell.length_a   1.000
_cell.length_b   1.000
_cell.length_c   1.000
_cell.angle_alpha   90.00
_cell.angle_beta   90.00
_cell.angle_gamma   90.00
#
_symmetry.space_group_name_H-M   'P 1'
#
loop_
_entity.id
_entity.type
_entity.pdbx_description
1 polymer ?
#
loop_
_entity_poly.entity_id
_entity_poly.type
_entity_poly.pdbx_seq_one_letter_code
_entity_poly.pdbx_strand_id
1 'polypeptide(L)'
;MSQSKINMDDAGKTGALLAIGNTILAPLYWLDAKFGLTAAIVATGAFLYGAHEIGKKRRTVENGVNNMNSFFGGKTGDKSTEVQNALANIAVGGAAIFDEIMPSDKSHRP
;
A
#
# COMPACT_ATOMS: atom_id res chain seq x y z
N MET A 1 7.45 -4.08 -21.94
CA MET A 1 7.60 -4.29 -20.48
C MET A 1 6.44 -3.60 -19.78
N SER A 2 5.62 -4.37 -19.05
CA SER A 2 4.51 -3.81 -18.26
C SER A 2 5.08 -3.31 -16.95
N GLN A 3 5.31 -2.00 -16.82
CA GLN A 3 5.53 -1.43 -15.49
C GLN A 3 4.24 -1.54 -14.70
N SER A 4 4.31 -2.03 -13.46
CA SER A 4 3.18 -2.05 -12.53
C SER A 4 2.69 -0.62 -12.33
N LYS A 5 1.67 -0.22 -13.09
CA LYS A 5 1.13 1.13 -13.05
C LYS A 5 0.45 1.31 -11.69
N ILE A 6 0.99 2.22 -10.89
CA ILE A 6 0.34 2.64 -9.65
C ILE A 6 -0.81 3.55 -10.05
N ASN A 7 -2.04 3.17 -9.70
CA ASN A 7 -3.21 4.00 -9.88
C ASN A 7 -3.17 5.14 -8.86
N MET A 8 -3.30 6.39 -9.34
CA MET A 8 -3.25 7.58 -8.49
C MET A 8 -4.44 7.70 -7.55
N ASP A 9 -5.61 7.15 -7.92
CA ASP A 9 -6.77 7.12 -7.02
C ASP A 9 -6.51 6.20 -5.82
N ASP A 10 -6.01 4.98 -6.09
CA ASP A 10 -5.68 3.99 -5.06
C ASP A 10 -4.56 4.50 -4.13
N ALA A 11 -3.54 5.13 -4.72
CA ALA A 11 -2.46 5.77 -3.96
C ALA A 11 -2.98 6.94 -3.12
N GLY A 12 -3.92 7.73 -3.65
CA GLY A 12 -4.57 8.83 -2.94
C GLY A 12 -5.35 8.34 -1.71
N LYS A 13 -6.19 7.31 -1.86
CA LYS A 13 -6.93 6.69 -0.76
C LYS A 13 -6.01 6.11 0.31
N THR A 14 -4.96 5.41 -0.11
CA THR A 14 -3.94 4.87 0.80
C THR A 14 -3.21 5.98 1.56
N GLY A 15 -2.84 7.06 0.87
CA GLY A 15 -2.24 8.25 1.47
C GLY A 15 -3.17 8.93 2.47
N ALA A 16 -4.48 8.98 2.18
CA ALA A 16 -5.47 9.50 3.11
C ALA A 16 -5.54 8.68 4.42
N LEU A 17 -5.50 7.35 4.35
CA LEU A 17 -5.43 6.50 5.55
C LEU A 17 -4.16 6.77 6.36
N LEU A 18 -3.01 6.91 5.71
CA LEU A 18 -1.76 7.24 6.39
C LEU A 18 -1.84 8.60 7.09
N ALA A 19 -2.44 9.60 6.44
CA ALA A 19 -2.62 10.93 7.02
C ALA A 19 -3.57 10.90 8.22
N ILE A 20 -4.71 10.20 8.11
CA ILE A 20 -5.66 10.02 9.21
C ILE A 20 -4.98 9.28 10.38
N GLY A 21 -4.30 8.16 10.10
CA GLY A 21 -3.59 7.39 11.11
C GLY A 21 -2.54 8.21 11.85
N ASN A 22 -1.71 8.97 11.13
CA ASN A 22 -0.72 9.85 11.77
C ASN A 22 -1.37 11.00 12.56
N THR A 23 -2.51 11.52 12.11
CA THR A 23 -3.26 12.54 12.85
C THR A 23 -3.79 11.99 14.18
N ILE A 24 -4.25 10.74 14.20
CA ILE A 24 -4.70 10.04 15.42
C ILE A 24 -3.52 9.81 16.38
N LEU A 25 -2.32 9.52 15.85
CA LEU A 25 -1.12 9.28 16.66
C LEU A 25 -0.41 10.57 17.08
N ALA A 26 -0.71 11.72 16.45
CA ALA A 26 -0.06 13.00 16.71
C ALA A 26 -0.03 13.41 18.21
N PRO A 27 -1.11 13.24 19.00
CA PRO A 27 -1.08 13.58 20.43
C PRO A 27 -0.05 12.77 21.24
N LEU A 28 0.34 11.57 20.80
CA LEU A 28 1.34 10.77 21.50
C LEU A 28 2.73 11.43 21.47
N TYR A 29 3.03 12.20 20.42
CA TYR A 29 4.26 12.97 20.33
C TYR A 29 4.33 14.10 21.35
N TRP A 30 3.19 14.61 21.82
CA TRP A 30 3.14 15.64 22.85
C TRP A 30 3.34 15.08 24.26
N LEU A 31 3.03 13.79 24.47
CA LEU A 31 3.26 13.10 25.73
C LEU A 31 4.75 12.74 25.89
N ASP A 32 5.29 12.01 24.91
CA ASP A 32 6.71 11.68 24.83
C ASP A 32 7.08 11.45 23.37
N ALA A 33 8.03 12.24 22.87
CA ALA A 33 8.40 12.22 21.45
C ALA A 33 8.98 10.88 20.99
N LYS A 34 9.69 10.14 21.86
CA LYS A 34 10.28 8.83 21.51
C LYS A 34 9.19 7.77 21.44
N PHE A 35 8.27 7.79 22.39
CA PHE A 35 7.12 6.90 22.40
C PHE A 35 6.20 7.18 21.20
N GLY A 36 5.84 8.44 20.96
CA GLY A 36 5.01 8.85 19.82
C GLY A 36 5.61 8.44 18.48
N LEU A 37 6.92 8.68 18.29
CA LEU A 37 7.63 8.26 17.09
C LEU A 37 7.65 6.74 16.92
N THR A 38 7.92 6.00 18.00
CA THR A 38 7.94 4.53 17.98
C THR A 38 6.57 3.98 17.61
N ALA A 39 5.50 4.50 18.23
CA ALA A 39 4.13 4.10 17.94
C ALA A 39 3.77 4.38 16.47
N ALA A 40 4.14 5.56 15.93
CA ALA A 40 3.89 5.91 14.54
C ALA A 40 4.63 5.01 13.54
N ILE A 41 5.90 4.67 13.80
CA ILE A 41 6.68 3.76 12.96
C ILE A 41 6.05 2.36 12.97
N VAL A 42 5.73 1.84 14.16
CA VAL A 42 5.12 0.49 14.29
C VAL A 42 3.76 0.45 13.61
N ALA A 43 2.90 1.43 13.86
CA ALA A 43 1.56 1.49 13.26
C ALA A 43 1.63 1.64 11.74
N THR A 44 2.50 2.52 11.24
CA THR A 44 2.69 2.72 9.80
C THR A 44 3.27 1.46 9.15
N GLY A 45 4.26 0.83 9.76
CA GLY A 45 4.84 -0.43 9.27
C GLY A 45 3.82 -1.56 9.20
N ALA A 46 3.02 -1.74 10.26
CA ALA A 46 1.94 -2.72 10.30
C ALA A 46 0.89 -2.45 9.22
N PHE A 47 0.50 -1.18 9.04
CA PHE A 47 -0.43 -0.77 7.99
C PHE A 47 0.13 -1.08 6.59
N LEU A 48 1.35 -0.66 6.29
CA LEU A 48 1.98 -0.88 4.99
C LEU A 48 2.11 -2.37 4.67
N TYR A 49 2.48 -3.19 5.67
CA TYR A 49 2.53 -4.64 5.50
C TYR A 49 1.14 -5.25 5.24
N GLY A 50 0.13 -4.86 6.03
CA GLY A 50 -1.24 -5.33 5.85
C GLY A 50 -1.80 -4.93 4.48
N ALA A 51 -1.60 -3.68 4.07
CA ALA A 51 -1.97 -3.19 2.75
C ALA A 51 -1.24 -3.94 1.64
N HIS A 52 0.06 -4.20 1.79
CA HIS A 52 0.82 -5.00 0.83
C HIS A 52 0.25 -6.41 0.65
N GLU A 53 -0.06 -7.11 1.74
CA GLU A 53 -0.60 -8.48 1.68
C GLU A 53 -2.02 -8.54 1.09
N ILE A 54 -2.87 -7.56 1.41
CA ILE A 54 -4.20 -7.43 0.78
C ILE A 54 -4.06 -7.13 -0.71
N GLY A 55 -3.18 -6.20 -1.07
CA GLY A 55 -2.87 -5.86 -2.45
C GLY A 55 -2.35 -7.04 -3.24
N LYS A 56 -1.47 -7.85 -2.65
CA LYS A 56 -0.94 -9.08 -3.25
C LYS A 56 -2.04 -10.02 -3.70
N LYS A 57 -3.04 -10.23 -2.84
CA LYS A 57 -4.21 -11.10 -3.11
C LYS A 57 -5.13 -10.54 -4.19
N ARG A 58 -5.17 -9.22 -4.37
CA ARG A 58 -6.00 -8.52 -5.36
C ARG A 58 -5.29 -8.36 -6.73
N ARG A 59 -3.96 -8.35 -6.75
CA ARG A 59 -3.11 -8.15 -7.93
C ARG A 59 -2.43 -9.44 -8.42
N THR A 60 -3.08 -10.59 -8.25
CA THR A 60 -2.47 -11.92 -8.48
C THR A 60 -1.82 -12.07 -9.86
N VAL A 61 -2.47 -11.59 -10.92
CA VAL A 61 -1.97 -11.68 -12.30
C VAL A 61 -0.72 -10.81 -12.50
N GLU A 62 -0.77 -9.56 -12.04
CA GLU A 62 0.32 -8.59 -12.20
C GLU A 62 1.54 -8.98 -11.36
N ASN A 63 1.30 -9.51 -10.15
CA ASN A 63 2.33 -10.10 -9.31
C ASN A 63 2.98 -11.31 -9.96
N GLY A 64 2.21 -12.16 -10.65
CA GLY A 64 2.73 -13.28 -11.43
C GLY A 64 3.66 -12.83 -12.57
N VAL A 65 3.24 -11.81 -13.33
CA VAL A 65 4.07 -11.20 -14.39
C VAL A 65 5.34 -10.59 -13.81
N ASN A 66 5.23 -9.86 -12.69
CA ASN A 66 6.38 -9.28 -12.01
C ASN A 66 7.37 -10.34 -11.51
N ASN A 67 6.86 -11.46 -10.99
CA ASN A 67 7.70 -12.57 -10.54
C ASN A 67 8.46 -13.17 -11.71
N MET A 68 7.78 -13.48 -12.82
CA MET A 68 8.44 -13.96 -14.05
C MET A 68 9.51 -12.99 -14.54
N ASN A 69 9.20 -11.69 -14.55
CA ASN A 69 10.16 -10.66 -14.95
C ASN A 69 11.37 -10.60 -14.01
N SER A 70 11.19 -10.80 -12.71
CA SER A 70 12.28 -10.79 -11.73
C SER A 70 13.14 -12.06 -11.84
N PHE A 71 12.53 -13.23 -12.09
CA PHE A 71 13.25 -14.50 -12.31
C PHE A 71 14.09 -14.49 -13.60
N PHE A 72 13.57 -13.93 -14.70
CA PHE A 72 14.30 -13.86 -15.97
C PHE A 72 15.11 -12.57 -16.15
N GLY A 73 14.88 -11.55 -15.32
CA GLY A 73 15.54 -10.24 -15.37
C GLY A 73 17.05 -10.32 -15.15
N GLY A 74 17.49 -11.20 -14.24
CA GLY A 74 18.92 -11.46 -14.01
C GLY A 74 19.66 -12.06 -15.21
N LYS A 75 18.95 -12.69 -16.17
CA LYS A 75 19.52 -13.23 -17.41
C LYS A 75 19.38 -12.29 -18.62
N THR A 76 18.45 -11.35 -18.57
CA THR A 76 18.09 -10.46 -19.69
C THR A 76 18.60 -9.03 -19.50
N GLY A 77 19.13 -8.69 -18.32
CA GLY A 77 19.66 -7.37 -18.00
C GLY A 77 18.59 -6.37 -17.53
N ASP A 78 17.37 -6.84 -17.26
CA ASP A 78 16.27 -6.00 -16.81
C ASP A 78 16.38 -5.61 -15.33
N LYS A 79 16.02 -4.36 -15.02
CA LYS A 79 15.97 -3.85 -13.65
C LYS A 79 14.83 -4.53 -12.88
N SER A 80 15.10 -4.90 -11.62
CA SER A 80 14.07 -5.43 -10.73
C SER A 80 12.90 -4.44 -10.59
N THR A 81 11.69 -4.94 -10.83
CA THR A 81 10.43 -4.20 -10.68
C THR A 81 9.74 -4.47 -9.33
N GLU A 82 10.40 -5.21 -8.43
CA GLU A 82 9.84 -5.65 -7.14
C GLU A 82 9.43 -4.49 -6.23
N VAL A 83 10.21 -3.42 -6.16
CA VAL A 83 9.87 -2.24 -5.34
C VAL A 83 8.62 -1.55 -5.87
N GLN A 84 8.54 -1.33 -7.19
CA GLN A 84 7.36 -0.76 -7.82
C GLN A 84 6.15 -1.66 -7.60
N ASN A 85 6.32 -2.97 -7.73
CA ASN A 85 5.27 -3.94 -7.49
C ASN A 85 4.80 -3.96 -6.03
N ALA A 86 5.72 -3.82 -5.07
CA ALA A 86 5.39 -3.72 -3.65
C ALA A 86 4.58 -2.46 -3.35
N LEU A 87 4.98 -1.31 -3.91
CA LEU A 87 4.23 -0.05 -3.81
C LEU A 87 2.84 -0.17 -4.46
N ALA A 88 2.77 -0.85 -5.61
CA ALA A 88 1.52 -1.06 -6.32
C ALA A 88 0.54 -1.98 -5.55
N ASN A 89 1.07 -2.97 -4.82
CA ASN A 89 0.30 -3.77 -3.86
C ASN A 89 -0.16 -2.92 -2.67
N ILE A 90 0.72 -2.12 -2.06
CA ILE A 90 0.35 -1.22 -0.95
C ILE A 90 -0.78 -0.27 -1.36
N ALA A 91 -0.69 0.35 -2.54
CA ALA A 91 -1.72 1.26 -3.03
C ALA A 91 -3.08 0.56 -3.20
N VAL A 92 -3.12 -0.61 -3.85
CA VAL A 92 -4.39 -1.34 -4.07
C VAL A 92 -4.97 -1.87 -2.76
N GLY A 93 -4.13 -2.40 -1.87
CA GLY A 93 -4.61 -2.90 -0.58
C GLY A 93 -5.03 -1.79 0.36
N GLY A 94 -4.31 -0.67 0.40
CA GLY A 94 -4.69 0.51 1.19
C GLY A 94 -5.98 1.15 0.68
N ALA A 95 -6.18 1.21 -0.63
CA ALA A 95 -7.45 1.65 -1.21
C ALA A 95 -8.62 0.73 -0.82
N ALA A 96 -8.40 -0.59 -0.81
CA ALA A 96 -9.43 -1.54 -0.37
C ALA A 96 -9.78 -1.36 1.12
N ILE A 97 -8.79 -1.14 1.99
CA ILE A 97 -9.04 -0.81 3.41
C ILE A 97 -9.81 0.51 3.52
N PHE A 98 -9.43 1.52 2.71
CA PHE A 98 -10.10 2.82 2.74
C PHE A 98 -11.57 2.69 2.35
N ASP A 99 -11.87 1.96 1.27
CA ASP A 99 -13.23 1.78 0.80
C ASP A 99 -14.09 0.95 1.78
N GLU A 100 -13.48 0.07 2.59
CA GLU A 100 -14.15 -0.66 3.65
C GLU A 100 -14.49 0.24 4.86
N ILE A 101 -13.60 1.16 5.22
CA ILE A 101 -13.79 2.10 6.35
C ILE A 101 -14.67 3.29 5.95
N MET A 102 -14.51 3.79 4.73
CA MET A 102 -15.18 4.96 4.17
C MET A 102 -16.00 4.56 2.94
N PRO A 103 -17.04 3.72 3.10
CA PRO A 103 -17.82 3.25 1.97
C PRO A 103 -18.48 4.44 1.27
N SER A 104 -18.23 4.57 -0.04
CA SER A 104 -18.94 5.53 -0.87
C SER A 104 -20.28 4.93 -1.34
N ASP A 105 -21.36 5.72 -1.33
CA ASP A 105 -22.72 5.32 -1.75
C ASP A 105 -22.83 4.76 -3.19
N LYS A 106 -21.76 4.80 -3.99
CA LYS A 106 -21.75 4.20 -5.33
C LYS A 106 -21.81 2.66 -5.31
N SER A 107 -21.61 2.02 -4.15
CA SER A 107 -21.84 0.57 -3.96
C SER A 107 -23.30 0.21 -3.67
N HIS A 108 -24.20 1.20 -3.53
CA HIS A 108 -25.63 1.03 -3.26
C HIS A 108 -26.50 1.52 -4.43
N ARG A 109 -26.33 0.94 -5.62
CA ARG A 109 -27.31 1.04 -6.71
C ARG A 109 -27.73 -0.35 -7.18
N PRO A 110 -28.94 -0.82 -6.81
CA PRO A 110 -29.78 -1.52 -7.78
C PRO A 110 -30.26 -0.56 -8.88
#